data_AF-A0AA88XFY1-F1
#
_entry.id   AF-A0AA88XFY1-F1
#
_cell.length_a   1.000
_cell.length_b   1.000
_cell.length_c   1.000
_cell.angle_alpha   90.00
_cell.angle_beta   90.00
_cell.angle_gamma   90.00
#
_symmetry.space_group_name_H-M   'P 1'
#
loop_
_entity.id
_entity.type
_entity.pdbx_description
1 polymer ?
#
loop_
_entity_poly.entity_id
_entity_poly.type
_entity_poly.pdbx_seq_one_letter_code
_entity_poly.pdbx_strand_id
1 'polypeptide(L)'
;MTSSPANGSQLSDMDINRIAVAVKNIMHGEIHQLVQDKMAPLVDCVQRLSDENKRLQRKVDELEMYSRRSCVRVFGVPEENKDTDTVVMTIAKKLDVPLEKSDLVVSHRVGKSDPSKPRPIIARISNYNARHSLIKGSKNLSKVDGMQGWSVNQELTKARSKVAYEARQLVKAKIAKSTFIWDGKIFEVDHNERKHLLVCLDDLLHLKSMLTGEISDT
;
A
#
# COMPACT_ATOMS: atom_id res chain seq x y z
N MET A 1 -57.63 -1.12 -75.36
CA MET A 1 -56.37 -1.14 -74.59
C MET A 1 -56.49 -0.13 -73.46
N THR A 2 -56.88 -0.57 -72.27
CA THR A 2 -56.90 0.28 -71.07
C THR A 2 -56.33 -0.56 -69.93
N SER A 3 -55.03 -0.40 -69.69
CA SER A 3 -54.31 -0.98 -68.57
C SER A 3 -54.76 -0.31 -67.27
N SER A 4 -55.38 -1.08 -66.36
CA SER A 4 -55.57 -0.65 -64.97
C SER A 4 -54.21 -0.41 -64.30
N PRO A 5 -54.02 0.69 -63.55
CA PRO A 5 -52.80 0.87 -62.78
C PRO A 5 -52.80 -0.15 -61.65
N ALA A 6 -51.67 -0.85 -61.47
CA ALA A 6 -51.45 -1.73 -60.35
C ALA A 6 -51.62 -0.91 -59.05
N ASN A 7 -52.61 -1.30 -58.25
CA ASN A 7 -52.90 -0.69 -56.96
C ASN A 7 -51.77 -1.08 -56.00
N GLY A 8 -50.68 -0.32 -56.04
CA GLY A 8 -49.56 -0.48 -55.12
C GLY A 8 -50.03 -0.08 -53.74
N SER A 9 -50.29 -1.06 -52.87
CA SER A 9 -50.62 -0.85 -51.47
C SER A 9 -49.49 -0.08 -50.77
N GLN A 10 -49.68 1.23 -50.56
CA GLN A 10 -48.80 2.03 -49.73
C GLN A 10 -49.03 1.65 -48.26
N LEU A 11 -47.96 1.21 -47.59
CA LEU A 11 -47.94 0.98 -46.15
C LEU A 11 -48.31 2.27 -45.40
N SER A 12 -49.19 2.18 -44.41
CA SER A 12 -49.57 3.35 -43.61
C SER A 12 -48.44 3.74 -42.64
N ASP A 13 -48.36 5.01 -42.26
CA ASP A 13 -47.41 5.48 -41.24
C ASP A 13 -47.54 4.72 -39.92
N MET A 14 -48.75 4.24 -39.61
CA MET A 14 -49.02 3.45 -38.42
C MET A 14 -48.35 2.06 -38.51
N ASP A 15 -48.34 1.44 -39.69
CA ASP A 15 -47.67 0.15 -39.92
C ASP A 15 -46.15 0.30 -39.89
N ILE A 16 -45.63 1.37 -40.49
CA ILE A 16 -44.19 1.70 -40.43
C ILE A 16 -43.75 1.88 -38.97
N ASN A 17 -44.52 2.63 -38.18
CA ASN A 17 -44.19 2.85 -36.77
C ASN A 17 -44.28 1.56 -35.94
N ARG A 18 -45.28 0.70 -36.20
CA ARG A 18 -45.38 -0.63 -35.55
C ARG A 18 -44.19 -1.51 -35.86
N ILE A 19 -43.76 -1.55 -37.13
CA ILE A 19 -42.58 -2.31 -37.56
C ILE A 19 -41.32 -1.75 -36.90
N ALA A 20 -41.13 -0.43 -36.90
CA ALA A 20 -39.98 0.21 -36.28
C ALA A 20 -39.88 -0.09 -34.78
N VAL A 21 -40.99 -0.05 -34.05
CA VAL A 21 -41.05 -0.42 -32.64
C VAL A 21 -40.75 -1.90 -32.43
N ALA A 22 -41.33 -2.78 -33.25
CA ALA A 22 -41.07 -4.22 -33.15
C ALA A 22 -39.59 -4.57 -33.38
N VAL A 23 -38.99 -4.02 -34.44
CA VAL A 23 -37.56 -4.21 -34.76
C VAL A 23 -36.68 -3.67 -33.65
N LYS A 24 -36.96 -2.45 -33.14
CA LYS A 24 -36.21 -1.86 -32.03
C LYS A 24 -36.24 -2.75 -30.79
N ASN A 25 -37.39 -3.31 -30.45
CA ASN A 25 -37.55 -4.17 -29.28
C ASN A 25 -36.80 -5.50 -29.44
N ILE A 26 -36.88 -6.13 -30.62
CA ILE A 26 -36.13 -7.37 -30.92
C ILE A 26 -34.63 -7.12 -30.83
N MET A 27 -34.13 -6.08 -31.50
CA MET A 27 -32.71 -5.71 -31.47
C MET A 27 -32.24 -5.39 -30.05
N HIS A 28 -33.01 -4.63 -29.27
CA HIS A 28 -32.68 -4.38 -27.87
C HIS A 28 -32.62 -5.67 -27.05
N GLY A 29 -33.55 -6.61 -27.26
CA GLY A 29 -33.54 -7.90 -26.58
C GLY A 29 -32.30 -8.73 -26.92
N GLU A 30 -31.96 -8.84 -28.21
CA GLU A 30 -30.77 -9.57 -28.68
C GLU A 30 -29.46 -8.95 -28.18
N ILE A 31 -29.34 -7.61 -28.23
CA ILE A 31 -28.17 -6.90 -27.69
C ILE A 31 -28.08 -7.12 -26.18
N HIS A 32 -29.19 -7.01 -25.45
CA HIS A 32 -29.19 -7.23 -24.01
C HIS A 32 -28.75 -8.66 -23.68
N GLN A 33 -29.28 -9.66 -24.37
CA GLN A 33 -28.91 -11.06 -24.16
C GLN A 33 -27.43 -11.29 -24.46
N LEU A 34 -26.93 -10.77 -25.59
CA LEU A 34 -25.51 -10.89 -25.94
C LEU A 34 -24.60 -10.22 -24.90
N VAL A 35 -24.99 -9.05 -24.39
CA VAL A 35 -24.29 -8.34 -23.32
C VAL A 35 -24.30 -9.18 -22.04
N GLN A 36 -25.43 -9.74 -21.63
CA GLN A 36 -25.47 -10.60 -20.44
C GLN A 36 -24.62 -11.86 -20.61
N ASP A 37 -24.74 -12.55 -21.74
CA ASP A 37 -24.05 -13.82 -22.00
C ASP A 37 -22.54 -13.67 -22.10
N LYS A 38 -22.05 -12.51 -22.57
CA LYS A 38 -20.63 -12.27 -22.79
C LYS A 38 -20.00 -11.35 -21.76
N MET A 39 -20.64 -10.25 -21.40
CA MET A 39 -20.05 -9.26 -20.49
C MET A 39 -20.13 -9.69 -19.03
N ALA A 40 -21.26 -10.25 -18.56
CA ALA A 40 -21.40 -10.67 -17.17
C ALA A 40 -20.30 -11.67 -16.72
N PRO A 41 -20.01 -12.77 -17.44
CA PRO A 41 -18.95 -13.70 -17.03
C PRO A 41 -17.55 -13.09 -17.13
N LEU A 42 -17.33 -12.13 -18.03
CA LEU A 42 -16.06 -11.42 -18.12
C LEU A 42 -15.86 -10.47 -16.95
N VAL A 43 -16.90 -9.74 -16.54
CA VAL A 43 -16.87 -8.88 -15.34
C VAL A 43 -16.59 -9.72 -14.10
N ASP A 44 -17.30 -10.84 -13.94
CA ASP A 44 -17.05 -11.78 -12.83
C ASP A 44 -15.63 -12.33 -12.85
N CYS A 45 -15.11 -12.68 -14.03
CA CYS A 45 -13.75 -13.17 -14.17
C CYS A 45 -12.72 -12.11 -13.79
N VAL A 46 -12.88 -10.88 -14.28
CA VAL A 46 -12.01 -9.75 -13.94
C VAL A 46 -12.04 -9.46 -12.45
N GLN A 47 -13.22 -9.50 -11.82
CA GLN A 47 -13.36 -9.31 -10.38
C GLN A 47 -12.61 -10.39 -9.60
N ARG A 48 -12.81 -11.67 -9.94
CA ARG A 48 -12.09 -12.79 -9.30
C ARG A 48 -10.58 -12.68 -9.47
N LEU A 49 -10.10 -12.35 -10.68
CA LEU A 49 -8.67 -12.17 -10.96
C LEU A 49 -8.09 -10.99 -10.19
N SER A 50 -8.84 -9.89 -10.07
CA SER A 50 -8.46 -8.72 -9.28
C SER A 50 -8.31 -9.06 -7.80
N ASP A 51 -9.30 -9.78 -7.24
CA ASP A 51 -9.29 -10.19 -5.83
C ASP A 51 -8.16 -11.17 -5.53
N GLU A 52 -7.92 -12.13 -6.43
CA GLU A 52 -6.81 -13.07 -6.32
C GLU A 52 -5.45 -12.35 -6.41
N ASN A 53 -5.31 -11.39 -7.32
CA ASN A 53 -4.09 -10.59 -7.43
C ASN A 53 -3.84 -9.78 -6.15
N LYS A 54 -4.87 -9.15 -5.58
CA LYS A 54 -4.78 -8.48 -4.26
C LYS A 54 -4.39 -9.45 -3.15
N ARG A 55 -4.90 -10.68 -3.16
CA ARG A 55 -4.56 -11.72 -2.19
C ARG A 55 -3.08 -12.15 -2.32
N LEU A 56 -2.62 -12.39 -3.54
CA LEU A 56 -1.24 -12.79 -3.84
C LEU A 56 -0.25 -11.67 -3.50
N GLN A 57 -0.56 -10.42 -3.85
CA GLN A 57 0.26 -9.25 -3.49
C GLN A 57 0.41 -9.12 -1.97
N ARG A 58 -0.69 -9.28 -1.22
CA ARG A 58 -0.64 -9.31 0.25
C ARG A 58 0.24 -10.45 0.77
N LYS A 59 0.13 -11.65 0.19
CA LYS A 59 0.94 -12.79 0.61
C LYS A 59 2.43 -12.58 0.35
N VAL A 60 2.78 -12.01 -0.80
CA VAL A 60 4.17 -11.66 -1.13
C VAL A 60 4.71 -10.63 -0.15
N ASP A 61 3.94 -9.56 0.14
CA ASP A 61 4.33 -8.55 1.13
C ASP A 61 4.53 -9.15 2.53
N GLU A 62 3.65 -10.06 2.96
CA GLU A 62 3.78 -10.75 4.25
C GLU A 62 5.08 -11.56 4.35
N LEU A 63 5.39 -12.35 3.31
CA LEU A 63 6.60 -13.18 3.26
C LEU A 63 7.85 -12.30 3.21
N GLU A 64 7.82 -11.24 2.41
CA GLU A 64 8.92 -10.27 2.33
C GLU A 64 9.13 -9.58 3.67
N MET A 65 8.07 -9.12 4.32
CA MET A 65 8.14 -8.49 5.64
C MET A 65 8.65 -9.47 6.70
N TYR A 66 8.25 -10.73 6.64
CA TYR A 66 8.76 -11.77 7.54
C TYR A 66 10.28 -11.89 7.43
N SER A 67 10.82 -11.88 6.20
CA SER A 67 12.27 -11.92 5.98
C SER A 67 13.02 -10.65 6.45
N ARG A 68 12.32 -9.51 6.52
CA ARG A 68 12.85 -8.21 6.98
C ARG A 68 12.67 -7.98 8.47
N ARG A 69 11.94 -8.86 9.18
CA ARG A 69 11.62 -8.68 10.61
C ARG A 69 12.85 -8.51 11.50
N SER A 70 13.93 -9.24 11.21
CA SER A 70 15.20 -9.14 11.92
C SER A 70 16.06 -7.95 11.49
N CYS A 71 15.60 -7.13 10.54
CA CYS A 71 16.39 -6.06 9.95
C CYS A 71 16.00 -4.68 10.49
N VAL A 72 17.01 -3.81 10.58
CA VAL A 72 16.85 -2.38 10.85
C VAL A 72 17.44 -1.58 9.70
N ARG A 73 16.92 -0.37 9.51
CA ARG A 73 17.44 0.61 8.56
C ARG A 73 18.00 1.81 9.30
N VAL A 74 19.27 2.10 9.06
CA VAL A 74 19.99 3.24 9.62
C VAL A 74 20.09 4.34 8.57
N PHE A 75 19.74 5.57 8.94
CA PHE A 75 19.80 6.76 8.08
C PHE A 75 20.77 7.80 8.66
N GLY A 76 21.26 8.70 7.81
CA GLY A 76 22.07 9.87 8.21
C GLY A 76 23.58 9.61 8.29
N VAL A 77 24.03 8.36 8.16
CA VAL A 77 25.44 7.97 8.28
C VAL A 77 26.25 8.50 7.08
N PRO A 78 27.29 9.33 7.25
CA PRO A 78 28.14 9.81 6.14
C PRO A 78 28.78 8.66 5.34
N GLU A 79 28.91 8.80 4.02
CA GLU A 79 29.38 7.74 3.09
C GLU A 79 30.86 7.37 3.31
N GLU A 80 31.65 8.25 3.92
CA GLU A 80 33.04 8.02 4.30
C GLU A 80 33.18 6.84 5.28
N ASN A 81 32.12 6.57 6.05
CA ASN A 81 32.03 5.39 6.89
C ASN A 81 31.73 4.16 6.01
N LYS A 82 32.82 3.50 5.59
CA LYS A 82 32.79 2.28 4.76
C LYS A 82 32.44 1.03 5.55
N ASP A 83 32.87 0.95 6.80
CA ASP A 83 32.57 -0.18 7.68
C ASP A 83 31.20 0.01 8.34
N THR A 84 30.19 -0.57 7.71
CA THR A 84 28.80 -0.51 8.19
C THR A 84 28.58 -1.28 9.49
N ASP A 85 29.40 -2.29 9.77
CA ASP A 85 29.29 -3.07 11.01
C ASP A 85 29.74 -2.23 12.21
N THR A 86 30.91 -1.59 12.08
CA THR A 86 31.42 -0.68 13.12
C THR A 86 30.46 0.47 13.41
N VAL A 87 29.79 1.00 12.38
CA VAL A 87 28.73 2.01 12.56
C VAL A 87 27.60 1.49 13.42
N VAL A 88 27.02 0.32 13.10
CA VAL A 88 25.89 -0.25 13.84
C VAL A 88 26.28 -0.57 15.29
N MET A 89 27.47 -1.13 15.51
CA MET A 89 27.99 -1.42 16.84
C MET A 89 28.22 -0.13 17.66
N THR A 90 28.72 0.93 17.01
CA THR A 90 28.93 2.24 17.66
C THR A 90 27.60 2.85 18.08
N ILE A 91 26.58 2.81 17.21
CA ILE A 91 25.22 3.26 17.53
C ILE A 91 24.69 2.49 18.74
N ALA A 92 24.81 1.16 18.75
CA ALA A 92 24.35 0.35 19.88
C ALA A 92 25.05 0.73 21.18
N LYS A 93 26.38 0.89 21.17
CA LYS A 93 27.17 1.34 22.33
C LYS A 93 26.74 2.72 22.82
N LYS A 94 26.51 3.68 21.91
CA LYS A 94 26.08 5.04 22.28
C LYS A 94 24.66 5.09 22.85
N LEU A 95 23.83 4.11 22.51
CA LEU A 95 22.47 3.95 23.03
C LEU A 95 22.36 3.01 24.23
N ASP A 96 23.49 2.52 24.75
CA ASP A 96 23.55 1.53 25.84
C ASP A 96 22.73 0.26 25.54
N VAL A 97 22.77 -0.18 24.29
CA VAL A 97 22.11 -1.41 23.84
C VAL A 97 23.13 -2.55 23.90
N PRO A 98 22.83 -3.66 24.61
CA PRO A 98 23.70 -4.83 24.65
C PRO A 98 23.57 -5.60 23.33
N LEU A 99 24.30 -5.13 22.31
CA LEU A 99 24.41 -5.77 21.01
C LEU A 99 25.83 -6.32 20.87
N GLU A 100 25.95 -7.62 20.66
CA GLU A 100 27.23 -8.25 20.40
C GLU A 100 27.53 -8.33 18.90
N LYS A 101 28.82 -8.46 18.55
CA LYS A 101 29.20 -8.61 17.14
C LYS A 101 28.63 -9.88 16.52
N SER A 102 28.46 -10.94 17.30
CA SER A 102 27.79 -12.21 16.96
C SER A 102 26.31 -12.04 16.61
N ASP A 103 25.65 -11.01 17.16
CA ASP A 103 24.24 -10.71 16.87
C ASP A 103 24.06 -10.05 15.49
N LEU A 104 25.11 -9.38 14.98
CA LEU A 104 25.09 -8.66 13.71
C LEU A 104 25.45 -9.59 12.56
N VAL A 105 24.42 -10.14 11.90
CA VAL A 105 24.56 -11.15 10.84
C VAL A 105 25.14 -10.55 9.56
N VAL A 106 24.62 -9.40 9.13
CA VAL A 106 25.10 -8.68 7.94
C VAL A 106 24.69 -7.22 8.02
N SER A 107 25.55 -6.32 7.54
CA SER A 107 25.18 -4.95 7.24
C SER A 107 25.76 -4.47 5.91
N HIS A 108 25.02 -3.61 5.21
CA HIS A 108 25.46 -3.01 3.95
C HIS A 108 24.64 -1.76 3.60
N ARG A 109 25.21 -0.89 2.78
CA ARG A 109 24.52 0.27 2.19
C ARG A 109 23.51 -0.21 1.15
N VAL A 110 22.35 0.45 1.06
CA VAL A 110 21.34 0.15 0.04
C VAL A 110 20.86 1.39 -0.70
N GLY A 111 20.40 1.18 -1.94
CA GLY A 111 19.90 2.23 -2.80
C GLY A 111 20.97 2.85 -3.69
N LYS A 112 20.52 3.76 -4.57
CA LYS A 112 21.39 4.49 -5.49
C LYS A 112 22.10 5.62 -4.73
N SER A 113 23.34 5.91 -5.11
CA SER A 113 24.06 7.06 -4.57
C SER A 113 23.37 8.36 -4.97
N ASP A 114 23.30 9.29 -4.04
CA ASP A 114 22.68 10.61 -4.21
C ASP A 114 23.60 11.65 -3.55
N PRO A 115 24.12 12.65 -4.30
CA PRO A 115 24.99 13.68 -3.73
C PRO A 115 24.33 14.48 -2.60
N SER A 116 23.00 14.53 -2.55
CA SER A 116 22.24 15.29 -1.54
C SER A 116 22.04 14.55 -0.23
N LYS A 117 22.19 13.21 -0.22
CA LYS A 117 21.94 12.40 0.98
C LYS A 117 22.73 11.09 0.99
N PRO A 118 23.30 10.69 2.14
CA PRO A 118 23.96 9.41 2.25
C PRO A 118 22.97 8.25 2.09
N ARG A 119 23.43 7.14 1.49
CA ARG A 119 22.63 5.91 1.39
C ARG A 119 22.39 5.31 2.77
N PRO A 120 21.17 4.81 3.05
CA PRO A 120 20.91 4.11 4.28
C PRO A 120 21.67 2.78 4.37
N ILE A 121 21.89 2.32 5.59
CA ILE A 121 22.45 1.00 5.89
C ILE A 121 21.30 0.08 6.31
N ILE A 122 21.21 -1.12 5.73
CA ILE A 122 20.40 -2.20 6.29
C ILE A 122 21.31 -3.10 7.11
N ALA A 123 20.87 -3.42 8.34
CA ALA A 123 21.56 -4.35 9.23
C ALA A 123 20.60 -5.43 9.71
N ARG A 124 21.00 -6.70 9.60
CA ARG A 124 20.26 -7.84 10.14
C ARG A 124 20.82 -8.21 11.52
N ILE A 125 19.94 -8.20 12.51
CA ILE A 125 20.24 -8.48 13.91
C ILE A 125 19.46 -9.73 14.33
N SER A 126 20.16 -10.78 14.77
CA SER A 126 19.54 -12.04 15.22
C SER A 126 18.86 -11.89 16.58
N ASN A 127 19.44 -11.10 17.48
CA ASN A 127 18.90 -10.84 18.80
C ASN A 127 17.70 -9.88 18.75
N TYR A 128 16.50 -10.43 19.00
CA TYR A 128 15.25 -9.69 18.97
C TYR A 128 15.22 -8.51 19.95
N ASN A 129 15.71 -8.70 21.18
CA ASN A 129 15.68 -7.69 22.23
C ASN A 129 16.64 -6.54 21.93
N ALA A 130 17.88 -6.86 21.52
CA ALA A 130 18.86 -5.85 21.12
C ALA A 130 18.35 -5.01 19.94
N ARG A 131 17.78 -5.65 18.91
CA ARG A 131 17.13 -4.97 17.79
C ARG A 131 16.02 -4.02 18.25
N HIS A 132 15.13 -4.49 19.13
CA HIS A 132 14.02 -3.69 19.63
C HIS A 132 14.51 -2.48 20.44
N SER A 133 15.48 -2.68 21.32
CA SER A 133 16.11 -1.62 22.10
C SER A 133 16.81 -0.58 21.21
N LEU A 134 17.47 -1.02 20.13
CA LEU A 134 18.10 -0.14 19.16
C LEU A 134 17.08 0.79 18.47
N ILE A 135 15.95 0.24 18.00
CA ILE A 135 14.86 1.03 17.39
C ILE A 135 14.26 2.00 18.41
N LYS A 136 13.95 1.52 19.63
CA LYS A 136 13.36 2.33 20.69
C LYS A 136 14.30 3.47 21.13
N GLY A 137 15.60 3.20 21.17
CA GLY A 137 16.64 4.16 21.50
C GLY A 137 16.91 5.20 20.41
N SER A 138 16.48 4.95 19.17
CA SER A 138 16.78 5.83 18.02
C SER A 138 16.43 7.30 18.25
N LYS A 139 15.36 7.61 18.99
CA LYS A 139 14.97 8.99 19.31
C LYS A 139 16.02 9.77 20.11
N ASN A 140 16.97 9.06 20.73
CA ASN A 140 18.06 9.66 21.49
C ASN A 140 19.32 9.88 20.64
N LEU A 141 19.40 9.34 19.41
CA LEU A 141 20.58 9.52 18.55
C LEU A 141 20.82 10.97 18.16
N SER A 142 19.76 11.76 17.98
CA SER A 142 19.89 13.19 17.71
C SER A 142 20.53 13.98 18.86
N LYS A 143 20.62 13.39 20.07
CA LYS A 143 21.27 13.97 21.25
C LYS A 143 22.73 13.51 21.39
N VAL A 144 23.16 12.53 20.60
CA VAL A 144 24.54 12.05 20.58
C VAL A 144 25.35 12.94 19.65
N ASP A 145 26.47 13.45 20.15
CA ASP A 145 27.33 14.33 19.36
C ASP A 145 27.89 13.61 18.12
N GLY A 146 27.90 14.31 16.98
CA GLY A 146 28.26 13.76 15.67
C GLY A 146 27.20 12.85 15.02
N MET A 147 26.04 12.62 15.65
CA MET A 147 24.96 11.77 15.13
C MET A 147 23.64 12.55 14.94
N GLN A 148 23.72 13.88 14.88
CA GLN A 148 22.56 14.72 14.60
C GLN A 148 21.98 14.35 13.23
N GLY A 149 20.67 14.06 13.19
CA GLY A 149 19.99 13.61 11.97
C GLY A 149 20.09 12.10 11.68
N TRP A 150 20.78 11.32 12.53
CA TRP A 150 20.80 9.86 12.39
C TRP A 150 19.52 9.24 12.96
N SER A 151 19.06 8.15 12.36
CA SER A 151 17.93 7.38 12.88
C SER A 151 18.06 5.89 12.57
N VAL A 152 17.49 5.07 13.45
CA VAL A 152 17.35 3.62 13.29
C VAL A 152 15.87 3.29 13.30
N ASN A 153 15.39 2.76 12.18
CA ASN A 153 14.00 2.40 11.98
C ASN A 153 13.86 0.90 11.70
N GLN A 154 12.64 0.36 11.85
CA GLN A 154 12.34 -0.98 11.33
C GLN A 154 12.49 -1.00 9.81
N GLU A 155 13.08 -2.07 9.29
CA GLU A 155 13.15 -2.30 7.84
C GLU A 155 11.78 -2.79 7.34
N LEU A 156 11.05 -1.93 6.65
CA LEU A 156 9.73 -2.26 6.08
C LEU A 156 9.83 -2.56 4.59
N THR A 157 8.85 -3.29 4.06
CA THR A 157 8.63 -3.38 2.61
C THR A 157 8.26 -2.01 2.04
N LYS A 158 8.32 -1.86 0.71
CA LYS A 158 7.94 -0.60 0.06
C LYS A 158 6.47 -0.24 0.31
N ALA A 159 5.58 -1.23 0.24
CA ALA A 159 4.15 -1.04 0.48
C ALA A 159 3.88 -0.56 1.91
N ARG A 160 4.46 -1.25 2.91
CA ARG A 160 4.34 -0.88 4.32
C ARG A 160 5.00 0.45 4.67
N SER A 161 6.12 0.77 4.02
CA SER A 161 6.76 2.09 4.16
C SER A 161 5.82 3.21 3.71
N LYS A 162 5.06 2.99 2.62
CA LYS A 162 4.06 3.95 2.13
C LYS A 162 2.89 4.06 3.11
N VAL A 163 2.35 2.95 3.60
CA VAL A 163 1.29 2.95 4.64
C VAL A 163 1.75 3.70 5.90
N ALA A 164 2.96 3.43 6.39
CA ALA A 164 3.51 4.12 7.55
C ALA A 164 3.70 5.62 7.32
N TYR A 165 4.02 6.03 6.09
CA TYR A 165 4.09 7.44 5.73
C TYR A 165 2.71 8.10 5.81
N GLU A 166 1.71 7.55 5.13
CA GLU A 166 0.35 8.09 5.14
C GLU A 166 -0.28 8.09 6.55
N ALA A 167 -0.03 7.07 7.36
CA ALA A 167 -0.46 7.04 8.76
C ALA A 167 0.10 8.22 9.57
N ARG A 168 1.36 8.61 9.34
CA ARG A 168 1.95 9.80 9.96
C ARG A 168 1.29 11.09 9.46
N GLN A 169 0.84 11.13 8.21
CA GLN A 169 0.12 12.28 7.67
C GLN A 169 -1.22 12.49 8.36
N LEU A 170 -1.96 11.41 8.70
CA LEU A 170 -3.20 11.50 9.48
C LEU A 170 -2.96 12.08 10.89
N VAL A 171 -1.88 11.66 11.56
CA VAL A 171 -1.49 12.22 12.86
C VAL A 171 -1.12 13.70 12.72
N LYS A 172 -0.36 14.06 11.68
CA LYS A 172 0.01 15.45 11.40
C LYS A 172 -1.21 16.33 11.14
N ALA A 173 -2.22 15.79 10.46
CA ALA A 173 -3.50 16.43 10.21
C ALA A 173 -4.44 16.44 11.44
N LYS A 174 -4.02 15.88 12.58
CA LYS A 174 -4.80 15.72 13.81
C LYS A 174 -6.07 14.86 13.68
N ILE A 175 -6.19 14.11 12.59
CA ILE A 175 -7.28 13.14 12.37
C ILE A 175 -7.08 11.94 13.32
N ALA A 176 -5.84 11.46 13.39
CA ALA A 176 -5.40 10.39 14.28
C ALA A 176 -4.70 10.95 15.52
N LYS A 177 -4.74 10.24 16.64
CA LYS A 177 -4.01 10.60 17.86
C LYS A 177 -2.52 10.28 17.73
N SER A 178 -2.19 9.06 17.29
CA SER A 178 -0.79 8.64 17.12
C SER A 178 -0.66 7.46 16.17
N THR A 179 0.57 7.15 15.74
CA THR A 179 0.88 5.95 14.96
C THR A 179 2.16 5.31 15.46
N PHE A 180 2.24 3.99 15.40
CA PHE A 180 3.45 3.25 15.72
C PHE A 180 3.56 2.00 14.85
N ILE A 181 4.79 1.49 14.76
CA ILE A 181 5.08 0.26 14.03
C ILE A 181 5.53 -0.78 15.06
N TRP A 182 4.91 -1.94 15.05
CA TRP A 182 5.30 -3.07 15.88
C TRP A 182 5.52 -4.29 15.02
N ASP A 183 6.77 -4.75 14.95
CA ASP A 183 7.12 -6.00 14.28
C ASP A 183 6.69 -6.06 12.80
N GLY A 184 6.90 -4.94 12.10
CA GLY A 184 6.47 -4.74 10.71
C GLY A 184 5.00 -4.41 10.53
N LYS A 185 4.16 -4.47 11.56
CA LYS A 185 2.74 -4.07 11.50
C LYS A 185 2.59 -2.59 11.82
N ILE A 186 1.76 -1.89 11.06
CA ILE A 186 1.50 -0.47 11.25
C ILE A 186 0.20 -0.31 12.01
N PHE A 187 0.22 0.48 13.07
CA PHE A 187 -0.96 0.78 13.87
C PHE A 187 -1.22 2.27 13.87
N GLU A 188 -2.49 2.63 13.77
CA GLU A 188 -3.00 3.95 14.10
C GLU A 188 -3.77 3.88 15.43
N VAL A 189 -3.70 4.94 16.21
CA VAL A 189 -4.47 5.10 17.44
C VAL A 189 -5.37 6.31 17.25
N ASP A 190 -6.67 6.09 17.35
CA ASP A 190 -7.65 7.17 17.28
C ASP A 190 -7.71 7.96 18.60
N HIS A 191 -8.46 9.07 18.62
CA HIS A 191 -8.62 9.89 19.82
C HIS A 191 -9.43 9.21 20.93
N ASN A 192 -10.06 8.06 20.65
CA ASN A 192 -10.74 7.22 21.63
C ASN A 192 -9.84 6.06 22.13
N GLU A 193 -8.53 6.13 21.90
CA GLU A 193 -7.52 5.11 22.26
C GLU A 193 -7.69 3.75 21.55
N ARG A 194 -8.53 3.66 20.51
CA ARG A 194 -8.68 2.41 19.76
C ARG A 194 -7.53 2.25 18.77
N LYS A 195 -7.01 1.03 18.70
CA LYS A 195 -5.89 0.67 17.82
C LYS A 195 -6.42 0.04 16.54
N HIS A 196 -6.05 0.59 15.41
CA HIS A 196 -6.42 0.12 14.08
C HIS A 196 -5.18 -0.43 13.38
N LEU A 197 -5.23 -1.69 12.94
CA LEU A 197 -4.16 -2.30 12.16
C LEU A 197 -4.29 -1.88 10.70
N LEU A 198 -3.21 -1.34 10.14
CA LEU A 198 -3.14 -0.92 8.74
C LEU A 198 -2.29 -1.91 7.95
N VAL A 199 -2.92 -2.68 7.07
CA VAL A 199 -2.28 -3.66 6.20
C VAL A 199 -2.00 -3.04 4.82
N CYS A 200 -2.90 -2.17 4.35
CA CYS A 200 -2.82 -1.52 3.04
C CYS A 200 -3.28 -0.06 3.08
N LEU A 201 -3.27 0.59 1.92
CA LEU A 201 -3.77 1.97 1.78
C LEU A 201 -5.29 2.05 1.88
N ASP A 202 -6.02 1.00 1.49
CA ASP A 202 -7.48 1.00 1.57
C ASP A 202 -7.93 1.04 3.04
N ASP A 203 -7.22 0.36 3.95
CA ASP A 203 -7.47 0.43 5.40
C ASP A 203 -7.35 1.87 5.92
N LEU A 204 -6.36 2.62 5.43
CA LEU A 204 -6.15 4.04 5.77
C LEU A 204 -7.28 4.93 5.26
N LEU A 205 -7.76 4.69 4.03
CA LEU A 205 -8.86 5.46 3.45
C LEU A 205 -10.16 5.21 4.22
N HIS A 206 -10.45 3.94 4.51
CA HIS A 206 -11.62 3.56 5.30
C HIS A 206 -11.57 4.15 6.72
N LEU A 207 -10.41 4.07 7.37
CA LEU A 207 -10.20 4.65 8.70
C LEU A 207 -10.35 6.17 8.68
N LYS A 208 -9.78 6.86 7.69
CA LYS A 208 -9.95 8.31 7.53
C LYS A 208 -11.43 8.67 7.40
N SER A 209 -12.17 8.01 6.50
CA SER A 209 -13.61 8.22 6.29
C SER A 209 -14.40 8.02 7.60
N MET A 210 -14.10 6.93 8.33
CA MET A 210 -14.73 6.65 9.63
C MET A 210 -14.43 7.73 10.68
N LEU A 211 -13.21 8.28 10.71
CA LEU A 211 -12.79 9.27 11.72
C LEU A 211 -13.24 10.70 11.38
N THR A 212 -13.34 11.06 10.10
CA THR A 212 -13.76 12.40 9.68
C THR A 212 -15.28 12.51 9.48
N GLY A 213 -15.98 11.38 9.39
CA GLY A 213 -17.42 11.35 9.06
C GLY A 213 -17.71 11.67 7.59
N GLU A 214 -16.68 11.77 6.75
CA GLU A 214 -16.82 11.89 5.31
C GLU A 214 -17.13 10.50 4.75
N ILE A 215 -18.34 10.27 4.25
CA ILE A 215 -18.68 9.00 3.58
C ILE A 215 -17.79 8.89 2.33
N SER A 216 -17.04 7.80 2.25
CA SER A 216 -16.33 7.42 1.03
C SER A 216 -17.36 7.15 -0.06
N ASP A 217 -17.60 8.11 -0.95
CA ASP A 217 -18.35 7.87 -2.18
C ASP A 217 -17.61 6.79 -2.98
N THR A 218 -18.18 5.58 -2.96
CA THR A 218 -17.82 4.44 -3.81
C THR A 218 -18.21 4.67 -5.26
#